data_AF-A0A514XJ17-F1
#
_entry.id   AF-A0A514XJ17-F1
#
_cell.length_a   1.000
_cell.length_b   1.000
_cell.length_c   1.000
_cell.angle_alpha   90.00
_cell.angle_beta   90.00
_cell.angle_gamma   90.00
#
_symmetry.space_group_name_H-M   'P 1'
#
loop_
_entity.id
_entity.type
_entity.pdbx_description
1 polymer ?
#
loop_
_entity_poly.entity_id
_entity_poly.type
_entity_poly.pdbx_seq_one_letter_code
_entity_poly.pdbx_strand_id
1 'polypeptide(L)'
;MQKLSVYLFVLAAIQSPGAFSADKPAKDTPACMNNASDKNLKLYNSFKDNADPLKKAFLQEMANGASGPACEPPPHSPSPGKQTKDLNEIAHATNAQPENTGIWDLDDRLKTPDQLPNLIKRECINASLMRDPGQKGYACTANKKSTDQDNEISYGQVGGKTQQCITGDMVSYIQFAVNSAIKCLSPDNPVDARVIYQKFNNETGFNYSIAWNGGAGIGQMTNIAVEEIAEGNGKGILEGVANSSKHSCQAFKGIAKSDLAKRPRITPNNYCDFVSAGDGLGRNLMYGIAYYLHMRDSVIEPQLFQENKSFSKNRDIVSALTAVSYGAEGIKKARALAEKAGLYTEKSNPCKSQKITAAKCYLQMVQKSSVYLKAIRGKMGETYCLKDGVEPSSKECTQKKAAMTDQQLGANECVKPL
;
A
#
# COMPACT_ATOMS: atom_id res chain seq x y z
N MET A 1 16.07 -39.31 -32.09
CA MET A 1 16.57 -38.05 -31.50
C MET A 1 15.59 -37.61 -30.41
N GLN A 2 15.80 -38.08 -29.19
CA GLN A 2 15.01 -37.74 -28.00
C GLN A 2 15.58 -36.46 -27.38
N LYS A 3 14.75 -35.45 -27.14
CA LYS A 3 15.07 -34.34 -26.23
C LYS A 3 14.30 -34.55 -24.93
N LEU A 4 15.01 -35.02 -23.91
CA LEU A 4 14.59 -34.95 -22.51
C LEU A 4 14.65 -33.47 -22.09
N SER A 5 13.50 -32.87 -21.79
CA SER A 5 13.45 -31.63 -21.01
C SER A 5 13.37 -31.98 -19.53
N VAL A 6 14.42 -31.64 -18.81
CA VAL A 6 14.54 -31.73 -17.36
C VAL A 6 13.62 -30.69 -16.73
N TYR A 7 12.53 -31.12 -16.11
CA TYR A 7 11.71 -30.28 -15.23
C TYR A 7 12.37 -30.23 -13.86
N LEU A 8 12.88 -29.05 -13.50
CA LEU A 8 13.43 -28.75 -12.18
C LEU A 8 12.27 -28.63 -11.17
N PHE A 9 12.20 -29.55 -10.22
CA PHE A 9 11.26 -29.52 -9.10
C PHE A 9 11.62 -28.37 -8.13
N VAL A 10 10.81 -27.31 -8.09
CA VAL A 10 10.81 -26.34 -7.00
C VAL A 10 9.84 -26.83 -5.91
N LEU A 11 10.38 -27.57 -4.95
CA LEU A 11 9.73 -27.91 -3.68
C LEU A 11 9.66 -26.65 -2.81
N ALA A 12 8.60 -25.85 -2.97
CA ALA A 12 8.22 -24.84 -2.01
C ALA A 12 7.42 -25.50 -0.88
N ALA A 13 7.92 -25.37 0.36
CA ALA A 13 7.31 -25.90 1.56
C ALA A 13 5.84 -25.47 1.69
N ILE A 14 4.98 -26.47 1.83
CA ILE A 14 3.55 -26.35 2.09
C ILE A 14 3.41 -25.93 3.55
N GLN A 15 3.09 -24.66 3.82
CA GLN A 15 2.43 -24.29 5.07
C GLN A 15 0.92 -24.37 4.83
N SER A 16 0.32 -25.47 5.28
CA SER A 16 -1.12 -25.57 5.49
C SER A 16 -1.60 -24.46 6.42
N PRO A 17 -2.86 -24.00 6.33
CA PRO A 17 -3.47 -23.16 7.36
C PRO A 17 -3.76 -24.05 8.57
N GLY A 18 -2.70 -24.40 9.31
CA GLY A 18 -2.80 -25.03 10.61
C GLY A 18 -3.38 -24.02 11.60
N ALA A 19 -4.27 -24.50 12.46
CA ALA A 19 -4.78 -23.76 13.60
C ALA A 19 -3.65 -22.96 14.27
N PHE A 20 -3.90 -21.68 14.52
CA PHE A 20 -3.01 -20.79 15.27
C PHE A 20 -2.71 -21.42 16.64
N SER A 21 -1.61 -22.18 16.71
CA SER A 21 -0.94 -22.45 17.96
C SER A 21 -0.49 -21.10 18.51
N ALA A 22 -0.77 -20.84 19.79
CA ALA A 22 -0.25 -19.69 20.50
C ALA A 22 1.27 -19.88 20.63
N ASP A 23 2.00 -19.51 19.58
CA ASP A 23 3.45 -19.59 19.58
C ASP A 23 4.00 -18.61 20.61
N LYS A 24 5.00 -19.10 21.34
CA LYS A 24 5.73 -18.39 22.38
C LYS A 24 6.18 -17.01 21.85
N PRO A 25 6.12 -15.96 22.69
CA PRO A 25 6.52 -14.62 22.29
C PRO A 25 7.93 -14.67 21.70
N ALA A 26 8.06 -14.21 20.44
CA ALA A 26 9.34 -14.06 19.78
C ALA A 26 10.25 -13.21 20.68
N LYS A 27 11.45 -13.72 20.98
CA LYS A 27 12.50 -12.96 21.68
C LYS A 27 12.75 -11.65 20.91
N ASP A 28 12.46 -10.54 21.58
CA ASP A 28 12.86 -9.15 21.32
C ASP A 28 13.45 -8.88 19.93
N THR A 29 12.60 -8.79 18.91
CA THR A 29 12.97 -8.18 17.63
C THR A 29 13.34 -6.72 17.89
N PRO A 30 14.50 -6.21 17.42
CA PRO A 30 14.92 -4.85 17.68
C PRO A 30 13.86 -3.88 17.14
N ALA A 31 13.34 -3.06 18.05
CA ALA A 31 12.37 -2.06 17.70
C ALA A 31 13.03 -0.96 16.87
N CYS A 32 12.58 -0.79 15.62
CA CYS A 32 13.03 0.30 14.78
C CYS A 32 12.73 1.70 15.33
N MET A 33 11.87 1.79 16.36
CA MET A 33 11.50 3.04 17.02
C MET A 33 11.54 3.02 18.57
N ASN A 34 12.14 2.04 19.28
CA ASN A 34 12.12 2.03 20.78
C ASN A 34 13.40 2.20 21.55
N ASN A 35 14.53 2.49 20.91
CA ASN A 35 15.63 3.08 21.68
C ASN A 35 15.39 4.59 21.78
N ALA A 36 14.27 4.92 22.42
CA ALA A 36 13.71 6.24 22.62
C ALA A 36 14.51 6.99 23.70
N SER A 37 15.64 7.56 23.31
CA SER A 37 16.16 8.77 23.96
C SER A 37 17.10 9.55 23.04
N ASP A 38 18.02 8.89 22.32
CA ASP A 38 18.97 9.61 21.43
C ASP A 38 18.92 9.17 19.97
N LYS A 39 18.56 7.91 19.68
CA LYS A 39 18.47 7.41 18.30
C LYS A 39 17.16 7.79 17.62
N ASN A 40 16.06 7.89 18.36
CA ASN A 40 14.82 8.48 17.84
C ASN A 40 14.96 9.98 17.67
N LEU A 41 15.72 10.66 18.54
CA LEU A 41 16.12 12.04 18.31
C LEU A 41 16.99 12.14 17.06
N LYS A 42 17.86 11.16 16.76
CA LYS A 42 18.61 11.09 15.49
C LYS A 42 17.77 10.65 14.28
N LEU A 43 16.70 9.86 14.43
CA LEU A 43 15.80 9.48 13.35
C LEU A 43 14.85 10.64 13.03
N TYR A 44 14.29 11.27 14.07
CA TYR A 44 13.57 12.54 14.04
C TYR A 44 14.45 13.70 13.55
N ASN A 45 15.68 13.83 14.04
CA ASN A 45 16.64 14.80 13.52
C ASN A 45 17.18 14.38 12.14
N SER A 46 17.15 13.11 11.74
CA SER A 46 17.40 12.73 10.33
C SER A 46 16.23 13.11 9.43
N PHE A 47 15.00 13.19 9.98
CA PHE A 47 13.89 13.86 9.31
C PHE A 47 14.11 15.38 9.28
N LYS A 48 14.81 15.99 10.26
CA LYS A 48 15.01 17.45 10.41
C LYS A 48 16.23 18.02 9.67
N ASP A 49 17.33 17.27 9.57
CA ASP A 49 18.68 17.78 9.25
C ASP A 49 19.09 17.60 7.78
N ASN A 50 18.13 17.37 6.87
CA ASN A 50 18.30 17.12 5.42
C ASN A 50 18.77 15.70 5.04
N ALA A 51 17.93 14.86 4.40
CA ALA A 51 18.43 13.79 3.51
C ALA A 51 17.38 13.10 2.59
N ASP A 52 16.11 13.00 2.96
CA ASP A 52 15.21 12.08 2.24
C ASP A 52 14.52 12.68 0.98
N PRO A 53 14.63 12.05 -0.21
CA PRO A 53 14.02 12.55 -1.44
C PRO A 53 12.49 12.67 -1.40
N LEU A 54 11.79 11.74 -0.74
CA LEU A 54 10.33 11.70 -0.68
C LEU A 54 9.78 12.80 0.22
N LYS A 55 10.45 13.07 1.36
CA LYS A 55 10.11 14.23 2.22
C LYS A 55 10.39 15.56 1.54
N LYS A 56 11.53 15.70 0.84
CA LYS A 56 11.87 16.94 0.12
C LYS A 56 10.83 17.26 -0.96
N ALA A 57 10.43 16.25 -1.74
CA ALA A 57 9.38 16.42 -2.74
C ALA A 57 8.06 16.86 -2.09
N PHE A 58 7.63 16.21 -1.00
CA PHE A 58 6.42 16.61 -0.28
C PHE A 58 6.48 18.07 0.21
N LEU A 59 7.58 18.48 0.86
CA LEU A 59 7.74 19.85 1.34
C LEU A 59 7.80 20.88 0.21
N GLN A 60 8.41 20.54 -0.93
CA GLN A 60 8.43 21.41 -2.12
C GLN A 60 7.02 21.60 -2.68
N GLU A 61 6.21 20.54 -2.77
CA GLU A 61 4.82 20.67 -3.22
C GLU A 61 3.97 21.52 -2.26
N MET A 62 4.18 21.37 -0.94
CA MET A 62 3.53 22.21 0.06
C MET A 62 3.94 23.69 -0.08
N ALA A 63 5.22 23.96 -0.31
CA ALA A 63 5.75 25.32 -0.46
C ALA A 63 5.25 26.02 -1.74
N ASN A 64 5.02 25.27 -2.82
CA ASN A 64 4.53 25.82 -4.09
C ASN A 64 3.02 26.13 -4.05
N GLY A 65 2.31 25.79 -2.97
CA GLY A 65 0.87 26.03 -2.78
C GLY A 65 0.50 27.43 -2.26
N ALA A 66 1.44 28.32 -1.94
CA ALA A 66 1.14 29.68 -1.47
C ALA A 66 2.21 30.70 -1.85
N SER A 67 1.81 31.77 -2.54
CA SER A 67 2.59 33.00 -2.69
C SER A 67 2.65 33.79 -1.38
N GLY A 68 3.81 33.86 -0.73
CA GLY A 68 4.11 34.74 0.41
C GLY A 68 5.61 34.70 0.79
N PRO A 69 6.24 35.82 1.21
CA PRO A 69 7.69 35.99 1.22
C PRO A 69 8.40 35.26 2.36
N ALA A 70 9.66 34.91 2.10
CA ALA A 70 10.58 34.19 2.98
C ALA A 70 10.91 34.93 4.27
N CYS A 71 11.10 34.19 5.36
CA CYS A 71 11.76 34.66 6.58
C CYS A 71 13.02 33.83 6.85
N GLU A 72 14.16 34.53 6.96
CA GLU A 72 15.44 34.00 7.44
C GLU A 72 15.40 33.73 8.96
N PRO A 73 16.17 32.74 9.46
CA PRO A 73 16.22 32.43 10.89
C PRO A 73 17.35 33.19 11.62
N PRO A 74 17.16 33.60 12.89
CA PRO A 74 18.27 34.08 13.73
C PRO A 74 18.92 32.94 14.53
N PRO A 75 20.19 33.14 14.96
CA PRO A 75 21.01 32.13 15.60
C PRO A 75 20.81 32.07 17.13
N HIS A 76 21.14 30.90 17.70
CA HIS A 76 21.35 30.56 19.12
C HIS A 76 20.27 29.73 19.86
N SER A 77 20.53 28.40 19.86
CA SER A 77 20.52 27.45 20.99
C SER A 77 19.21 27.08 21.74
N PRO A 78 19.20 25.96 22.52
CA PRO A 78 18.10 24.99 22.50
C PRO A 78 17.31 24.90 23.81
N SER A 79 16.04 24.51 23.71
CA SER A 79 15.25 23.97 24.83
C SER A 79 14.27 22.90 24.34
N PRO A 80 13.83 21.96 25.21
CA PRO A 80 12.96 20.83 24.83
C PRO A 80 11.55 21.23 24.40
N GLY A 81 11.17 22.51 24.54
CA GLY A 81 9.91 23.08 24.04
C GLY A 81 9.88 23.41 22.54
N LYS A 82 10.96 23.10 21.79
CA LYS A 82 11.06 23.34 20.35
C LYS A 82 10.57 22.19 19.45
N GLN A 83 10.10 21.06 20.01
CA GLN A 83 9.69 19.90 19.19
C GLN A 83 8.24 20.01 18.69
N THR A 84 7.34 20.60 19.48
CA THR A 84 5.93 20.80 19.13
C THR A 84 5.73 21.96 18.13
N LYS A 85 6.75 22.81 17.95
CA LYS A 85 6.66 23.98 17.07
C LYS A 85 6.83 23.64 15.59
N ASP A 86 7.63 22.64 15.23
CA ASP A 86 7.98 22.39 13.82
C ASP A 86 6.84 21.75 13.00
N LEU A 87 5.98 20.90 13.58
CA LEU A 87 4.82 20.35 12.86
C LEU A 87 3.67 21.35 12.81
N ASN A 88 3.43 22.09 13.91
CA ASN A 88 2.41 23.13 13.96
C ASN A 88 2.77 24.37 13.12
N GLU A 89 4.05 24.74 12.97
CA GLU A 89 4.49 25.81 12.06
C GLU A 89 4.43 25.37 10.57
N ILE A 90 4.59 24.08 10.26
CA ILE A 90 4.34 23.51 8.92
C ILE A 90 2.83 23.44 8.61
N ALA A 91 1.98 23.18 9.60
CA ALA A 91 0.53 23.15 9.47
C ALA A 91 -0.10 24.56 9.38
N HIS A 92 0.47 25.56 10.08
CA HIS A 92 -0.02 26.94 10.04
C HIS A 92 0.39 27.71 8.79
N ALA A 93 1.45 27.31 8.09
CA ALA A 93 1.95 28.03 6.92
C ALA A 93 1.04 27.95 5.69
N THR A 94 0.07 27.04 5.61
CA THR A 94 -0.77 26.93 4.41
C THR A 94 -2.27 26.99 4.64
N ASN A 95 -2.85 26.57 5.77
CA ASN A 95 -4.34 26.42 5.92
C ASN A 95 -5.04 25.70 4.73
N ALA A 96 -4.25 25.14 3.81
CA ALA A 96 -4.64 24.59 2.53
C ALA A 96 -4.12 23.16 2.58
N GLN A 97 -5.07 22.25 2.73
CA GLN A 97 -4.77 20.83 2.68
C GLN A 97 -4.19 20.55 1.28
N PRO A 98 -3.02 19.91 1.14
CA PRO A 98 -2.48 19.58 -0.18
C PRO A 98 -3.40 18.57 -0.85
N GLU A 99 -4.32 19.04 -1.67
CA GLU A 99 -5.19 18.20 -2.48
C GLU A 99 -4.46 17.73 -3.75
N ASN A 100 -3.38 16.95 -3.64
CA ASN A 100 -2.64 16.38 -4.78
C ASN A 100 -2.30 17.36 -5.94
N THR A 101 -2.44 18.68 -5.74
CA THR A 101 -2.39 19.72 -6.79
C THR A 101 -1.00 19.90 -7.40
N GLY A 102 -0.01 19.16 -6.89
CA GLY A 102 1.38 19.21 -7.29
C GLY A 102 1.92 17.93 -7.95
N ILE A 103 1.17 16.83 -7.96
CA ILE A 103 1.61 15.58 -8.58
C ILE A 103 1.29 15.63 -10.08
N TRP A 104 1.76 16.64 -10.81
CA TRP A 104 1.56 16.77 -12.27
C TRP A 104 2.84 16.40 -13.02
N ASP A 105 2.71 15.56 -14.04
CA ASP A 105 3.76 15.27 -15.01
C ASP A 105 3.41 16.09 -16.25
N LEU A 106 4.41 16.68 -16.92
CA LEU A 106 4.18 17.51 -18.11
C LEU A 106 3.36 16.77 -19.19
N ASP A 107 3.55 15.45 -19.28
CA ASP A 107 2.91 14.57 -20.25
C ASP A 107 1.43 14.26 -19.92
N ASP A 108 0.96 14.55 -18.70
CA ASP A 108 -0.45 14.29 -18.33
C ASP A 108 -1.41 15.16 -19.12
N ARG A 109 -0.97 16.34 -19.56
CA ARG A 109 -1.77 17.29 -20.36
C ARG A 109 -2.17 16.73 -21.72
N LEU A 110 -1.46 15.72 -22.20
CA LEU A 110 -1.69 15.07 -23.50
C LEU A 110 -2.54 13.81 -23.40
N LYS A 111 -2.88 13.36 -22.18
CA LYS A 111 -3.63 12.13 -21.93
C LYS A 111 -5.12 12.39 -21.74
N THR A 112 -5.95 11.46 -22.16
CA THR A 112 -7.38 11.48 -21.82
C THR A 112 -7.56 11.10 -20.34
N PRO A 113 -8.68 11.51 -19.70
CA PRO A 113 -8.95 11.15 -18.31
C PRO A 113 -8.87 9.64 -18.02
N ASP A 114 -9.29 8.79 -18.97
CA ASP A 114 -9.25 7.32 -18.83
C ASP A 114 -7.82 6.74 -18.89
N GLN A 115 -6.85 7.52 -19.37
CA GLN A 115 -5.43 7.17 -19.43
C GLN A 115 -4.65 7.62 -18.19
N LEU A 116 -5.25 8.47 -17.35
CA LEU A 116 -4.65 8.92 -16.10
C LEU A 116 -5.00 7.93 -14.97
N PRO A 117 -4.05 7.62 -14.07
CA PRO A 117 -4.37 6.83 -12.90
C PRO A 117 -5.32 7.61 -11.99
N ASN A 118 -6.31 6.93 -11.42
CA ASN A 118 -7.04 7.49 -10.30
C ASN A 118 -6.10 7.65 -9.09
N LEU A 119 -6.40 8.60 -8.22
CA LEU A 119 -5.68 8.84 -6.97
C LEU A 119 -6.50 8.42 -5.77
N ILE A 120 -5.83 7.92 -4.73
CA ILE A 120 -6.46 7.54 -3.46
C ILE A 120 -6.77 8.79 -2.64
N LYS A 121 -8.00 8.85 -2.14
CA LYS A 121 -8.50 9.95 -1.32
C LYS A 121 -7.96 9.88 0.12
N ARG A 122 -7.74 11.05 0.71
CA ARG A 122 -7.11 11.20 2.03
C ARG A 122 -7.94 10.59 3.14
N GLU A 123 -9.24 10.86 3.12
CA GLU A 123 -10.19 10.42 4.13
C GLU A 123 -10.27 8.88 4.20
N CYS A 124 -10.01 8.20 3.08
CA CYS A 124 -9.94 6.75 3.05
C CYS A 124 -8.65 6.21 3.68
N ILE A 125 -7.50 6.85 3.43
CA ILE A 125 -6.24 6.50 4.12
C ILE A 125 -6.36 6.75 5.63
N ASN A 126 -6.96 7.87 6.03
CA ASN A 126 -7.23 8.18 7.43
C ASN A 126 -8.08 7.09 8.11
N ALA A 127 -9.21 6.74 7.50
CA ALA A 127 -10.11 5.71 8.03
C ALA A 127 -9.46 4.31 8.04
N SER A 128 -8.59 3.99 7.07
CA SER A 128 -7.80 2.76 7.07
C SER A 128 -6.79 2.71 8.21
N LEU A 129 -6.10 3.81 8.50
CA LEU A 129 -5.11 3.88 9.59
C LEU A 129 -5.75 3.70 10.97
N MET A 130 -7.00 4.13 11.14
CA MET A 130 -7.78 3.94 12.37
C MET A 130 -8.21 2.49 12.62
N ARG A 131 -8.04 1.60 11.65
CA ARG A 131 -8.41 0.19 11.75
C ARG A 131 -7.40 -0.56 12.61
N ASP A 132 -7.87 -1.52 13.39
CA ASP A 132 -6.97 -2.52 13.98
C ASP A 132 -6.37 -3.36 12.85
N PRO A 133 -5.05 -3.36 12.63
CA PRO A 133 -4.41 -4.15 11.57
C PRO A 133 -4.64 -5.68 11.74
N GLY A 134 -5.20 -6.15 12.86
CA GLY A 134 -5.55 -7.56 13.10
C GLY A 134 -4.44 -8.34 13.81
N GLN A 135 -3.38 -7.65 14.21
CA GLN A 135 -2.30 -8.17 15.04
C GLN A 135 -2.57 -7.62 16.45
N LYS A 136 -2.69 -8.45 17.49
CA LYS A 136 -3.00 -7.97 18.84
C LYS A 136 -1.84 -7.08 19.33
N GLY A 137 -2.12 -5.83 19.70
CA GLY A 137 -1.16 -4.96 20.41
C GLY A 137 -0.91 -3.54 19.87
N TYR A 138 -1.73 -3.02 18.95
CA TYR A 138 -1.41 -1.76 18.25
C TYR A 138 -2.59 -0.79 18.25
N ALA A 139 -2.85 -0.11 19.37
CA ALA A 139 -3.77 1.02 19.38
C ALA A 139 -3.17 2.21 20.14
N CYS A 140 -3.05 3.36 19.47
CA CYS A 140 -3.07 4.63 20.16
C CYS A 140 -4.53 5.04 20.32
N THR A 141 -5.03 5.02 21.54
CA THR A 141 -6.36 5.50 21.88
C THR A 141 -6.37 7.02 21.80
N ALA A 142 -6.68 7.58 20.64
CA ALA A 142 -7.30 8.90 20.60
C ALA A 142 -8.70 8.73 21.21
N ASN A 143 -8.88 9.17 22.45
CA ASN A 143 -10.18 9.08 23.12
C ASN A 143 -11.24 9.80 22.26
N LYS A 144 -12.25 9.04 21.86
CA LYS A 144 -13.33 9.35 20.89
C LYS A 144 -14.25 10.54 21.25
N LYS A 145 -13.89 11.43 22.18
CA LYS A 145 -14.72 12.58 22.60
C LYS A 145 -13.88 13.76 23.09
N SER A 146 -12.85 14.15 22.36
CA SER A 146 -12.10 15.36 22.69
C SER A 146 -12.47 16.47 21.71
N THR A 147 -13.25 17.44 22.18
CA THR A 147 -13.28 18.80 21.62
C THR A 147 -11.99 19.58 21.91
N ASP A 148 -11.04 18.94 22.61
CA ASP A 148 -9.75 19.52 22.93
C ASP A 148 -8.69 19.06 21.92
N GLN A 149 -8.01 20.07 21.40
CA GLN A 149 -6.84 20.06 20.53
C GLN A 149 -5.78 19.02 20.94
N ASP A 150 -5.11 18.46 19.93
CA ASP A 150 -3.67 18.16 19.93
C ASP A 150 -3.07 17.48 21.18
N ASN A 151 -3.72 16.44 21.70
CA ASN A 151 -3.00 15.52 22.57
C ASN A 151 -2.11 14.60 21.72
N GLU A 152 -0.91 15.12 21.43
CA GLU A 152 0.25 14.37 20.95
C GLU A 152 0.52 13.19 21.90
N ILE A 153 0.43 11.97 21.40
CA ILE A 153 0.86 10.77 22.11
C ILE A 153 2.18 10.31 21.47
N SER A 154 3.16 9.92 22.28
CA SER A 154 4.53 9.56 21.84
C SER A 154 4.56 8.44 20.80
N TYR A 155 5.43 8.59 19.79
CA TYR A 155 5.68 7.63 18.71
C TYR A 155 6.05 6.24 19.24
N GLY A 156 5.28 5.25 18.79
CA GLY A 156 5.24 3.92 19.39
C GLY A 156 6.36 2.92 19.04
N GLN A 157 6.34 1.89 19.86
CA GLN A 157 7.06 0.65 19.85
C GLN A 157 6.83 -0.31 18.69
N VAL A 158 7.85 -0.46 17.84
CA VAL A 158 7.96 -1.56 16.85
C VAL A 158 8.18 -2.88 17.59
N GLY A 159 7.41 -3.91 17.25
CA GLY A 159 7.49 -5.23 17.88
C GLY A 159 6.37 -5.56 18.88
N GLY A 160 5.15 -5.03 18.70
CA GLY A 160 3.96 -5.61 19.33
C GLY A 160 3.48 -5.01 20.65
N LYS A 161 3.76 -3.73 20.94
CA LYS A 161 3.27 -3.10 22.19
C LYS A 161 2.61 -1.72 22.09
N THR A 162 2.86 -0.88 21.08
CA THR A 162 2.15 0.42 20.92
C THR A 162 2.09 0.86 19.45
N GLN A 163 1.04 1.58 19.03
CA GLN A 163 0.87 2.10 17.66
C GLN A 163 1.61 3.44 17.45
N GLN A 164 1.85 3.84 16.21
CA GLN A 164 2.12 5.25 15.87
C GLN A 164 0.83 6.06 15.97
N CYS A 165 0.92 7.28 16.51
CA CYS A 165 -0.21 8.21 16.52
C CYS A 165 -0.46 8.73 15.13
N ILE A 166 -1.70 8.62 14.68
CA ILE A 166 -2.08 9.04 13.33
C ILE A 166 -2.39 10.53 13.41
N THR A 167 -1.48 11.35 12.90
CA THR A 167 -1.68 12.79 12.74
C THR A 167 -2.19 13.10 11.33
N GLY A 168 -2.81 14.28 11.16
CA GLY A 168 -3.23 14.76 9.84
C GLY A 168 -2.07 14.83 8.83
N ASP A 169 -0.86 15.14 9.30
CA ASP A 169 0.35 15.23 8.48
C ASP A 169 0.85 13.85 8.05
N MET A 170 0.83 12.86 8.95
CA MET A 170 1.18 11.49 8.61
C MET A 170 0.25 10.96 7.52
N VAL A 171 -1.07 11.22 7.64
CA VAL A 171 -2.05 10.84 6.62
C VAL A 171 -1.74 11.53 5.28
N SER A 172 -1.45 12.83 5.30
CA SER A 172 -1.14 13.61 4.08
C SER A 172 0.14 13.13 3.42
N TYR A 173 1.17 12.84 4.20
CA TYR A 173 2.44 12.30 3.71
C TYR A 173 2.27 10.91 3.09
N ILE A 174 1.54 10.00 3.75
CA ILE A 174 1.23 8.68 3.20
C ILE A 174 0.42 8.80 1.91
N GLN A 175 -0.59 9.67 1.88
CA GLN A 175 -1.39 9.91 0.69
C GLN A 175 -0.53 10.40 -0.48
N PHE A 176 0.29 11.43 -0.25
CA PHE A 176 1.22 11.95 -1.23
C PHE A 176 2.15 10.86 -1.76
N ALA A 177 2.76 10.09 -0.86
CA ALA A 177 3.71 9.04 -1.22
C ALA A 177 3.05 7.94 -2.06
N VAL A 178 1.88 7.45 -1.63
CA VAL A 178 1.14 6.40 -2.33
C VAL A 178 0.71 6.87 -3.73
N ASN A 179 0.14 8.06 -3.83
CA ASN A 179 -0.33 8.61 -5.10
C ASN A 179 0.85 8.90 -6.06
N SER A 180 1.98 9.39 -5.53
CA SER A 180 3.21 9.56 -6.31
C SER A 180 3.74 8.22 -6.82
N ALA A 181 3.72 7.17 -6.00
CA ALA A 181 4.14 5.84 -6.39
C ALA A 181 3.22 5.23 -7.46
N ILE A 182 1.90 5.30 -7.28
CA ILE A 182 0.90 4.85 -8.26
C ILE A 182 1.16 5.52 -9.60
N LYS A 183 1.39 6.83 -9.60
CA LYS A 183 1.60 7.59 -10.83
C LYS A 183 2.95 7.29 -11.49
N CYS A 184 4.01 7.24 -10.70
CA CYS A 184 5.34 6.88 -11.19
C CYS A 184 5.32 5.53 -11.92
N LEU A 185 4.72 4.53 -11.26
CA LEU A 185 4.62 3.16 -11.72
C LEU A 185 3.44 2.91 -12.66
N SER A 186 2.75 3.95 -13.13
CA SER A 186 1.68 3.84 -14.12
C SER A 186 2.29 3.90 -15.54
N PRO A 187 2.55 2.76 -16.22
CA PRO A 187 2.87 2.75 -17.65
C PRO A 187 1.58 3.01 -18.47
N ASP A 188 1.62 2.75 -19.78
CA ASP A 188 0.46 2.87 -20.67
C ASP A 188 -0.77 2.07 -20.22
N ASN A 189 -0.59 1.01 -19.40
CA ASN A 189 -1.66 0.35 -18.67
C ASN A 189 -1.68 0.84 -17.21
N PRO A 190 -2.56 1.79 -16.86
CA PRO A 190 -2.47 2.47 -15.58
C PRO A 190 -2.65 1.52 -14.40
N VAL A 191 -1.94 1.83 -13.30
CA VAL A 191 -2.14 1.17 -12.01
C VAL A 191 -3.55 1.47 -11.53
N ASP A 192 -4.33 0.44 -11.20
CA ASP A 192 -5.65 0.62 -10.62
C ASP A 192 -5.54 0.95 -9.12
N ALA A 193 -5.68 2.24 -8.81
CA ALA A 193 -5.59 2.75 -7.45
C ALA A 193 -6.61 2.11 -6.48
N ARG A 194 -7.74 1.59 -6.99
CA ARG A 194 -8.73 0.88 -6.16
C ARG A 194 -8.12 -0.39 -5.58
N VAL A 195 -7.35 -1.10 -6.41
CA VAL A 195 -6.70 -2.35 -6.01
C VAL A 195 -5.53 -2.08 -5.08
N ILE A 196 -4.73 -1.04 -5.36
CA ILE A 196 -3.65 -0.63 -4.45
C ILE A 196 -4.21 -0.22 -3.08
N TYR A 197 -5.33 0.52 -3.07
CA TYR A 197 -6.03 0.86 -1.84
C TYR A 197 -6.50 -0.37 -1.08
N GLN A 198 -7.25 -1.27 -1.74
CA GLN A 198 -7.73 -2.51 -1.13
C GLN A 198 -6.59 -3.33 -0.54
N LYS A 199 -5.48 -3.42 -1.27
CA LYS A 199 -4.27 -4.15 -0.86
C LYS A 199 -3.68 -3.54 0.40
N PHE A 200 -3.23 -2.28 0.37
CA PHE A 200 -2.58 -1.66 1.53
C PHE A 200 -3.52 -1.51 2.72
N ASN A 201 -4.82 -1.30 2.46
CA ASN A 201 -5.83 -1.36 3.51
C ASN A 201 -5.88 -2.74 4.16
N ASN A 202 -5.88 -3.82 3.38
CA ASN A 202 -5.94 -5.19 3.92
C ASN A 202 -4.66 -5.57 4.68
N GLU A 203 -3.50 -5.26 4.12
CA GLU A 203 -2.20 -5.65 4.69
C GLU A 203 -1.89 -4.94 6.02
N THR A 204 -2.00 -3.60 6.05
CA THR A 204 -1.58 -2.82 7.24
C THR A 204 -2.52 -1.69 7.61
N GLY A 205 -3.60 -1.46 6.85
CA GLY A 205 -4.40 -0.25 7.02
C GLY A 205 -3.58 1.00 6.68
N PHE A 206 -2.66 0.92 5.72
CA PHE A 206 -1.71 1.98 5.37
C PHE A 206 -0.60 2.26 6.42
N ASN A 207 -0.53 1.50 7.50
CA ASN A 207 0.54 1.66 8.47
C ASN A 207 1.86 1.10 7.90
N TYR A 208 2.81 2.00 7.61
CA TYR A 208 4.12 1.63 7.06
C TYR A 208 5.12 1.16 8.12
N SER A 209 4.80 1.31 9.41
CA SER A 209 5.70 0.97 10.51
C SER A 209 5.58 -0.49 10.98
N ILE A 210 4.75 -1.30 10.31
CA ILE A 210 4.47 -2.69 10.68
C ILE A 210 5.47 -3.63 10.02
N ALA A 211 6.15 -4.44 10.83
CA ALA A 211 6.95 -5.58 10.36
C ALA A 211 6.66 -6.83 11.19
N TRP A 212 6.62 -7.99 10.55
CA TRP A 212 6.51 -9.30 11.18
C TRP A 212 7.21 -10.37 10.34
N ASN A 213 7.26 -11.61 10.83
CA ASN A 213 8.04 -12.71 10.23
C ASN A 213 7.75 -12.99 8.74
N GLY A 214 6.60 -12.54 8.21
CA GLY A 214 6.21 -12.74 6.83
C GLY A 214 6.21 -11.48 5.96
N GLY A 215 6.59 -10.30 6.48
CA GLY A 215 6.63 -9.10 5.67
C GLY A 215 6.98 -7.82 6.44
N ALA A 216 7.37 -6.79 5.70
CA ALA A 216 7.67 -5.47 6.25
C ALA A 216 6.91 -4.36 5.51
N GLY A 217 6.55 -3.32 6.24
CA GLY A 217 6.01 -2.05 5.74
C GLY A 217 4.58 -2.08 5.20
N ILE A 218 4.17 -0.99 4.56
CA ILE A 218 2.78 -0.76 4.11
C ILE A 218 2.28 -1.83 3.14
N GLY A 219 3.19 -2.41 2.35
CA GLY A 219 2.88 -3.46 1.40
C GLY A 219 2.96 -4.87 1.97
N GLN A 220 3.48 -5.04 3.19
CA GLN A 220 3.91 -6.34 3.74
C GLN A 220 4.80 -7.09 2.76
N MET A 221 5.89 -6.43 2.37
CA MET A 221 6.81 -6.94 1.37
C MET A 221 7.62 -8.12 1.90
N THR A 222 7.80 -9.15 1.07
CA THR A 222 8.59 -10.35 1.35
C THR A 222 9.95 -10.32 0.64
N ASN A 223 10.92 -11.10 1.11
CA ASN A 223 12.18 -11.28 0.38
C ASN A 223 11.99 -11.85 -1.03
N ILE A 224 10.95 -12.67 -1.24
CA ILE A 224 10.61 -13.21 -2.58
C ILE A 224 10.19 -12.07 -3.51
N ALA A 225 9.32 -11.18 -3.06
CA ALA A 225 8.89 -10.03 -3.85
C ALA A 225 10.07 -9.07 -4.14
N VAL A 226 10.94 -8.86 -3.14
CA VAL A 226 12.16 -8.05 -3.32
C VAL A 226 13.09 -8.67 -4.37
N GLU A 227 13.33 -9.98 -4.29
CA GLU A 227 14.18 -10.69 -5.24
C GLU A 227 13.62 -10.63 -6.67
N GLU A 228 12.33 -10.90 -6.83
CA GLU A 228 11.68 -10.88 -8.15
C GLU A 228 11.76 -9.49 -8.81
N ILE A 229 11.64 -8.42 -8.03
CA ILE A 229 11.68 -7.04 -8.53
C ILE A 229 13.10 -6.48 -8.66
N ALA A 230 14.04 -6.87 -7.81
CA ALA A 230 15.41 -6.32 -7.87
C ALA A 230 16.30 -7.05 -8.87
N GLU A 231 16.14 -8.37 -9.00
CA GLU A 231 17.05 -9.24 -9.75
C GLU A 231 16.31 -10.20 -10.70
N GLY A 232 15.01 -10.42 -10.50
CA GLY A 232 14.18 -11.34 -11.29
C GLY A 232 13.48 -10.72 -12.49
N ASN A 233 12.34 -11.28 -12.88
CA ASN A 233 11.61 -10.88 -14.08
C ASN A 233 10.92 -9.52 -13.94
N GLY A 234 10.78 -9.02 -12.71
CA GLY A 234 10.25 -7.69 -12.42
C GLY A 234 11.29 -6.57 -12.49
N LYS A 235 12.58 -6.88 -12.68
CA LYS A 235 13.68 -5.92 -12.67
C LYS A 235 13.50 -4.73 -13.62
N GLY A 236 12.93 -4.97 -14.81
CA GLY A 236 12.66 -3.92 -15.78
C GLY A 236 11.76 -2.80 -15.26
N ILE A 237 10.86 -3.09 -14.30
CA ILE A 237 10.01 -2.08 -13.66
C ILE A 237 10.86 -1.12 -12.82
N LEU A 238 11.79 -1.68 -12.03
CA LEU A 238 12.68 -0.90 -11.17
C LEU A 238 13.69 -0.08 -11.98
N GLU A 239 14.23 -0.66 -13.06
CA GLU A 239 15.07 0.06 -14.03
C GLU A 239 14.30 1.21 -14.70
N GLY A 240 13.01 1.00 -15.01
CA GLY A 240 12.12 2.05 -15.50
C GLY A 240 11.99 3.22 -14.52
N VAL A 241 11.84 2.96 -13.22
CA VAL A 241 11.81 4.02 -12.19
C VAL A 241 13.14 4.76 -12.10
N ALA A 242 14.25 4.02 -12.04
CA ALA A 242 15.60 4.59 -11.90
C ALA A 242 15.97 5.55 -13.05
N ASN A 243 15.47 5.26 -14.26
CA ASN A 243 15.76 6.00 -15.49
C ASN A 243 14.64 6.96 -15.95
N SER A 244 13.49 6.98 -15.25
CA SER A 244 12.33 7.78 -15.62
C SER A 244 12.66 9.28 -15.70
N SER A 245 12.00 10.05 -16.57
CA SER A 245 12.03 11.52 -16.52
C SER A 245 10.83 12.11 -15.76
N LYS A 246 9.82 11.29 -15.43
CA LYS A 246 8.58 11.72 -14.78
C LYS A 246 8.88 12.40 -13.44
N HIS A 247 8.20 13.52 -13.18
CA HIS A 247 8.24 14.23 -11.90
C HIS A 247 7.76 13.33 -10.76
N SER A 248 6.68 12.58 -11.00
CA SER A 248 6.15 11.59 -10.06
C SER A 248 7.15 10.51 -9.62
N CYS A 249 8.16 10.22 -10.44
CA CYS A 249 9.21 9.24 -10.13
C CYS A 249 10.42 9.82 -9.39
N GLN A 250 10.59 11.14 -9.31
CA GLN A 250 11.84 11.75 -8.84
C GLN A 250 12.21 11.33 -7.42
N ALA A 251 11.21 11.27 -6.53
CA ALA A 251 11.39 10.82 -5.15
C ALA A 251 11.83 9.35 -5.03
N PHE A 252 11.53 8.50 -6.04
CA PHE A 252 11.84 7.07 -6.01
C PHE A 252 13.14 6.71 -6.73
N LYS A 253 13.67 7.60 -7.58
CA LYS A 253 14.88 7.33 -8.37
C LYS A 253 16.10 6.96 -7.54
N GLY A 254 16.34 7.70 -6.45
CA GLY A 254 17.48 7.45 -5.56
C GLY A 254 17.41 6.05 -4.96
N ILE A 255 16.22 5.68 -4.48
CA ILE A 255 15.91 4.36 -3.94
C ILE A 255 16.13 3.29 -5.01
N ALA A 256 15.54 3.44 -6.19
CA ALA A 256 15.66 2.49 -7.29
C ALA A 256 17.11 2.27 -7.73
N LYS A 257 17.90 3.34 -7.89
CA LYS A 257 19.31 3.25 -8.26
C LYS A 257 20.14 2.54 -7.19
N SER A 258 19.93 2.87 -5.91
CA SER A 258 20.60 2.21 -4.79
C SER A 258 20.26 0.72 -4.75
N ASP A 259 18.98 0.39 -4.87
CA ASP A 259 18.49 -0.98 -4.75
C ASP A 259 18.85 -1.86 -5.96
N LEU A 260 18.99 -1.27 -7.16
CA LEU A 260 19.54 -1.94 -8.35
C LEU A 260 21.05 -2.19 -8.24
N ALA A 261 21.79 -1.27 -7.60
CA ALA A 261 23.23 -1.44 -7.37
C ALA A 261 23.50 -2.49 -6.28
N LYS A 262 22.64 -2.54 -5.26
CA LYS A 262 22.70 -3.50 -4.18
C LYS A 262 21.28 -3.88 -3.74
N ARG A 263 20.86 -5.10 -4.09
CA ARG A 263 19.56 -5.63 -3.71
C ARG A 263 19.33 -5.48 -2.19
N PRO A 264 18.23 -4.84 -1.77
CA PRO A 264 17.88 -4.78 -0.36
C PRO A 264 17.43 -6.19 0.10
N ARG A 265 17.69 -6.54 1.35
CA ARG A 265 17.25 -7.84 1.92
C ARG A 265 16.50 -7.56 3.20
N ILE A 266 15.34 -8.16 3.38
CA ILE A 266 14.58 -8.03 4.63
C ILE A 266 15.16 -9.05 5.61
N THR A 267 15.84 -8.56 6.63
CA THR A 267 16.42 -9.35 7.71
C THR A 267 16.03 -8.75 9.07
N PRO A 268 16.08 -9.53 10.16
CA PRO A 268 15.89 -9.02 11.51
C PRO A 268 16.72 -7.78 11.85
N ASN A 269 17.92 -7.65 11.27
CA ASN A 269 18.87 -6.59 11.60
C ASN A 269 18.64 -5.30 10.81
N ASN A 270 17.82 -5.32 9.75
CA ASN A 270 17.61 -4.17 8.87
C ASN A 270 16.15 -3.94 8.49
N TYR A 271 15.20 -4.46 9.28
CA TYR A 271 13.78 -4.17 9.12
C TYR A 271 13.49 -2.67 9.03
N CYS A 272 14.29 -1.84 9.72
CA CYS A 272 14.11 -0.40 9.78
C CYS A 272 14.28 0.29 8.43
N ASP A 273 15.06 -0.30 7.53
CA ASP A 273 15.24 0.19 6.15
C ASP A 273 13.96 0.02 5.31
N PHE A 274 12.96 -0.71 5.82
CA PHE A 274 11.68 -0.98 5.17
C PHE A 274 10.49 -0.38 5.94
N VAL A 275 10.67 0.07 7.18
CA VAL A 275 9.55 0.60 7.99
C VAL A 275 9.75 2.04 8.44
N SER A 276 10.82 2.69 7.99
CA SER A 276 11.05 4.11 8.17
C SER A 276 10.18 4.94 7.22
N ALA A 277 9.82 6.16 7.64
CA ALA A 277 9.39 7.17 6.67
C ALA A 277 10.57 7.54 5.75
N GLY A 278 10.26 8.06 4.56
CA GLY A 278 11.25 8.28 3.51
C GLY A 278 11.51 7.03 2.69
N ASP A 279 12.79 6.66 2.52
CA ASP A 279 13.23 5.48 1.76
C ASP A 279 12.51 4.18 2.15
N GLY A 280 12.18 3.94 3.43
CA GLY A 280 11.47 2.72 3.85
C GLY A 280 10.06 2.62 3.28
N LEU A 281 9.29 3.70 3.42
CA LEU A 281 7.97 3.86 2.81
C LEU A 281 8.09 3.84 1.28
N GLY A 282 9.02 4.62 0.72
CA GLY A 282 9.23 4.72 -0.72
C GLY A 282 9.56 3.36 -1.36
N ARG A 283 10.46 2.60 -0.75
CA ARG A 283 10.81 1.23 -1.15
C ARG A 283 9.61 0.30 -1.06
N ASN A 284 8.82 0.36 0.01
CA ASN A 284 7.64 -0.47 0.15
C ASN A 284 6.56 -0.18 -0.89
N LEU A 285 6.32 1.09 -1.18
CA LEU A 285 5.38 1.50 -2.21
C LEU A 285 5.87 1.06 -3.58
N MET A 286 7.15 1.34 -3.88
CA MET A 286 7.76 1.02 -5.16
C MET A 286 7.71 -0.49 -5.43
N TYR A 287 8.24 -1.31 -4.53
CA TYR A 287 8.26 -2.75 -4.70
C TYR A 287 6.87 -3.38 -4.54
N GLY A 288 6.04 -2.90 -3.63
CA GLY A 288 4.70 -3.44 -3.41
C GLY A 288 3.79 -3.27 -4.64
N ILE A 289 3.88 -2.10 -5.29
CA ILE A 289 3.15 -1.82 -6.55
C ILE A 289 3.86 -2.51 -7.73
N ALA A 290 5.19 -2.47 -7.82
CA ALA A 290 5.94 -3.15 -8.89
C ALA A 290 5.69 -4.66 -8.92
N TYR A 291 5.66 -5.31 -7.75
CA TYR A 291 5.36 -6.74 -7.66
C TYR A 291 3.92 -7.04 -8.06
N TYR A 292 2.96 -6.19 -7.67
CA TYR A 292 1.59 -6.31 -8.17
C TYR A 292 1.53 -6.22 -9.72
N LEU A 293 2.22 -5.24 -10.30
CA LEU A 293 2.29 -5.06 -11.76
C LEU A 293 2.95 -6.24 -12.47
N HIS A 294 4.07 -6.73 -11.94
CA HIS A 294 4.72 -7.93 -12.46
C HIS A 294 3.77 -9.14 -12.46
N MET A 295 3.07 -9.39 -11.34
CA MET A 295 2.09 -10.47 -11.25
C MET A 295 0.94 -10.27 -12.24
N ARG A 296 0.43 -9.04 -12.41
CA ARG A 296 -0.62 -8.72 -13.37
C ARG A 296 -0.15 -9.02 -14.80
N ASP A 297 0.91 -8.36 -15.23
CA ASP A 297 1.29 -8.25 -16.63
C ASP A 297 2.07 -9.47 -17.14
N SER A 298 2.89 -10.08 -16.28
CA SER A 298 3.77 -11.20 -16.68
C SER A 298 3.21 -12.57 -16.33
N VAL A 299 2.22 -12.66 -15.43
CA VAL A 299 1.70 -13.93 -14.93
C VAL A 299 0.21 -14.09 -15.19
N ILE A 300 -0.61 -13.17 -14.68
CA ILE A 300 -2.06 -13.34 -14.65
C ILE A 300 -2.71 -13.02 -15.99
N GLU A 301 -2.41 -11.86 -16.59
CA GLU A 301 -2.97 -11.47 -17.89
C GLU A 301 -2.60 -12.49 -19.00
N PRO A 302 -1.34 -12.95 -19.14
CA PRO A 302 -0.99 -13.94 -20.16
C PRO A 302 -1.70 -15.28 -19.96
N GLN A 303 -1.77 -15.77 -18.70
CA GLN A 303 -2.51 -17.01 -18.41
C GLN A 303 -3.99 -16.85 -18.75
N LEU A 304 -4.62 -15.76 -18.29
CA LEU A 304 -6.03 -15.52 -18.55
C LEU A 304 -6.33 -15.30 -20.03
N PHE A 305 -5.38 -14.73 -20.80
CA PHE A 305 -5.52 -14.58 -22.23
C PHE A 305 -5.59 -15.94 -22.96
N GLN A 306 -4.78 -16.91 -22.53
CA GLN A 306 -4.79 -18.28 -23.07
C GLN A 306 -6.13 -18.99 -22.77
N GLU A 307 -6.67 -18.80 -21.58
CA GLU A 307 -7.89 -19.49 -21.12
C GLU A 307 -9.18 -18.79 -21.59
N ASN A 308 -9.20 -17.46 -21.54
CA ASN A 308 -10.36 -16.64 -21.90
C ASN A 308 -9.94 -15.20 -22.26
N LYS A 309 -9.69 -14.97 -23.56
CA LYS A 309 -9.29 -13.66 -24.10
C LYS A 309 -10.23 -12.52 -23.72
N SER A 310 -11.55 -12.75 -23.61
CA SER A 310 -12.49 -11.71 -23.20
C SER A 310 -12.25 -11.30 -21.75
N PHE A 311 -12.03 -12.27 -20.86
CA PHE A 311 -11.79 -12.00 -19.44
C PHE A 311 -10.42 -11.37 -19.19
N SER A 312 -9.41 -11.66 -20.02
CA SER A 312 -8.11 -10.97 -19.95
C SER A 312 -8.19 -9.46 -20.17
N LYS A 313 -9.25 -8.97 -20.82
CA LYS A 313 -9.52 -7.54 -21.02
C LYS A 313 -10.39 -6.94 -19.91
N ASN A 314 -10.94 -7.78 -19.02
CA ASN A 314 -11.77 -7.32 -17.93
C ASN A 314 -10.89 -6.99 -16.72
N ARG A 315 -10.72 -5.70 -16.46
CA ARG A 315 -9.88 -5.18 -15.37
C ARG A 315 -10.27 -5.75 -14.00
N ASP A 316 -11.55 -5.88 -13.68
CA ASP A 316 -11.96 -6.38 -12.37
C ASP A 316 -11.59 -7.85 -12.16
N ILE A 317 -11.68 -8.68 -13.22
CA ILE A 317 -11.25 -10.09 -13.17
C ILE A 317 -9.73 -10.19 -13.02
N VAL A 318 -8.99 -9.47 -13.86
CA VAL A 318 -7.51 -9.45 -13.81
C VAL A 318 -7.04 -8.97 -12.44
N SER A 319 -7.63 -7.90 -11.93
CA SER A 319 -7.31 -7.34 -10.61
C SER A 319 -7.62 -8.32 -9.48
N ALA A 320 -8.77 -9.00 -9.52
CA ALA A 320 -9.13 -10.00 -8.53
C ALA A 320 -8.14 -11.17 -8.51
N LEU A 321 -7.80 -11.73 -9.68
CA LEU A 321 -6.83 -12.84 -9.77
C LEU A 321 -5.42 -12.40 -9.36
N THR A 322 -5.02 -11.18 -9.71
CA THR A 322 -3.74 -10.61 -9.28
C THR A 322 -3.69 -10.45 -7.76
N ALA A 323 -4.76 -9.97 -7.14
CA ALA A 323 -4.86 -9.92 -5.68
C ALA A 323 -4.78 -11.31 -5.04
N VAL A 324 -5.43 -12.33 -5.60
CA VAL A 324 -5.27 -13.73 -5.13
C VAL A 324 -3.82 -14.18 -5.23
N SER A 325 -3.13 -13.83 -6.33
CA SER A 325 -1.75 -14.24 -6.57
C SER A 325 -0.76 -13.65 -5.57
N TYR A 326 -1.08 -12.46 -5.06
CA TYR A 326 -0.31 -11.74 -4.06
C TYR A 326 -0.62 -12.24 -2.64
N GLY A 327 -1.88 -12.60 -2.37
CA GLY A 327 -2.35 -13.01 -1.05
C GLY A 327 -1.78 -14.34 -0.57
N ALA A 328 -2.21 -14.76 0.61
CA ALA A 328 -1.74 -16.00 1.27
C ALA A 328 -1.94 -17.27 0.43
N GLU A 329 -2.85 -17.27 -0.53
CA GLU A 329 -3.11 -18.39 -1.44
C GLU A 329 -2.07 -18.49 -2.57
N GLY A 330 -1.42 -17.38 -2.91
CA GLY A 330 -0.32 -17.28 -3.83
C GLY A 330 -0.64 -17.55 -5.31
N ILE A 331 0.42 -17.51 -6.11
CA ILE A 331 0.38 -17.68 -7.57
C ILE A 331 -0.29 -18.98 -8.04
N LYS A 332 -0.09 -20.09 -7.32
CA LYS A 332 -0.64 -21.40 -7.70
C LYS A 332 -2.17 -21.38 -7.69
N LYS A 333 -2.77 -20.79 -6.67
CA LYS A 333 -4.23 -20.64 -6.59
C LYS A 333 -4.75 -19.72 -7.70
N ALA A 334 -4.07 -18.60 -7.93
CA ALA A 334 -4.48 -17.65 -8.96
C ALA A 334 -4.45 -18.28 -10.36
N ARG A 335 -3.42 -19.06 -10.70
CA ARG A 335 -3.34 -19.83 -11.96
C ARG A 335 -4.46 -20.86 -12.06
N ALA A 336 -4.69 -21.65 -11.02
CA ALA A 336 -5.78 -22.63 -11.00
C ALA A 336 -7.18 -21.98 -11.13
N LEU A 337 -7.35 -20.75 -10.66
CA LEU A 337 -8.58 -19.98 -10.90
C LEU A 337 -8.64 -19.46 -12.34
N ALA A 338 -7.53 -18.96 -12.90
CA ALA A 338 -7.44 -18.50 -14.28
C ALA A 338 -7.75 -19.64 -15.29
N GLU A 339 -7.24 -20.85 -15.06
CA GLU A 339 -7.56 -22.06 -15.86
C GLU A 339 -9.07 -22.33 -15.90
N LYS A 340 -9.79 -22.09 -14.80
CA LYS A 340 -11.25 -22.25 -14.78
C LYS A 340 -11.98 -21.22 -15.63
N ALA A 341 -11.36 -20.12 -16.05
CA ALA A 341 -12.00 -19.10 -16.87
C ALA A 341 -12.48 -19.64 -18.23
N GLY A 342 -11.81 -20.64 -18.78
CA GLY A 342 -12.21 -21.31 -20.02
C GLY A 342 -13.57 -22.02 -19.91
N LEU A 343 -14.01 -22.36 -18.69
CA LEU A 343 -15.31 -22.99 -18.44
C LEU A 343 -16.47 -21.99 -18.43
N TYR A 344 -16.19 -20.68 -18.35
CA TYR A 344 -17.20 -19.63 -18.22
C TYR A 344 -17.38 -18.91 -19.57
N THR A 345 -18.23 -19.50 -20.41
CA THR A 345 -18.67 -18.89 -21.68
C THR A 345 -20.14 -18.49 -21.58
N GLU A 346 -20.64 -17.68 -22.53
CA GLU A 346 -22.08 -17.35 -22.58
C GLU A 346 -22.99 -18.59 -22.71
N LYS A 347 -22.46 -19.68 -23.30
CA LYS A 347 -23.18 -20.96 -23.43
C LYS A 347 -23.10 -21.81 -22.17
N SER A 348 -21.97 -21.79 -21.47
CA SER A 348 -21.68 -22.63 -20.30
C SER A 348 -21.73 -21.87 -18.97
N ASN A 349 -22.30 -20.67 -18.95
CA ASN A 349 -22.39 -19.81 -17.77
C ASN A 349 -23.26 -20.47 -16.68
N PRO A 350 -22.68 -20.90 -15.54
CA PRO A 350 -23.43 -21.57 -14.49
C PRO A 350 -24.43 -20.64 -13.77
N CYS A 351 -24.30 -19.32 -13.95
CA CYS A 351 -25.22 -18.33 -13.39
C CYS A 351 -26.25 -17.81 -14.40
N LYS A 352 -26.46 -18.49 -15.54
CA LYS A 352 -27.41 -18.04 -16.58
C LYS A 352 -28.84 -17.84 -16.04
N SER A 353 -29.28 -18.68 -15.10
CA SER A 353 -30.59 -18.57 -14.43
C SER A 353 -30.77 -17.28 -13.63
N GLN A 354 -29.67 -16.66 -13.19
CA GLN A 354 -29.65 -15.40 -12.42
C GLN A 354 -29.58 -14.15 -13.32
N LYS A 355 -29.63 -14.32 -14.65
CA LYS A 355 -29.52 -13.22 -15.64
C LYS A 355 -28.25 -12.38 -15.48
N ILE A 356 -27.15 -12.97 -15.01
CA ILE A 356 -25.84 -12.31 -14.93
C ILE A 356 -24.91 -12.81 -16.03
N THR A 357 -24.03 -11.92 -16.53
CA THR A 357 -23.05 -12.25 -17.58
C THR A 357 -22.04 -13.29 -17.12
N ALA A 358 -21.40 -14.00 -18.05
CA ALA A 358 -20.37 -14.98 -17.72
C ALA A 358 -19.21 -14.35 -16.92
N ALA A 359 -18.80 -13.13 -17.28
CA ALA A 359 -17.76 -12.38 -16.58
C ALA A 359 -18.15 -12.07 -15.12
N LYS A 360 -19.39 -11.59 -14.88
CA LYS A 360 -19.86 -11.29 -13.52
C LYS A 360 -19.99 -12.56 -12.68
N CYS A 361 -20.48 -13.65 -13.27
CA CYS A 361 -20.55 -14.96 -12.62
C CYS A 361 -19.16 -15.48 -12.22
N TYR A 362 -18.18 -15.39 -13.13
CA TYR A 362 -16.81 -15.82 -12.89
C TYR A 362 -16.14 -14.97 -11.79
N LEU A 363 -16.29 -13.64 -11.84
CA LEU A 363 -15.76 -12.75 -10.81
C LEU A 363 -16.32 -13.09 -9.42
N GLN A 364 -17.63 -13.35 -9.31
CA GLN A 364 -18.23 -13.79 -8.05
C GLN A 364 -17.67 -15.13 -7.56
N MET A 365 -17.38 -16.07 -8.47
CA MET A 365 -16.73 -17.34 -8.11
C MET A 365 -15.33 -17.10 -7.55
N VAL A 366 -14.51 -16.26 -8.20
CA VAL A 366 -13.16 -15.92 -7.73
C VAL A 366 -13.23 -15.27 -6.34
N GLN A 367 -14.10 -14.26 -6.17
CA GLN A 367 -14.29 -13.56 -4.90
C GLN A 367 -14.76 -14.49 -3.76
N LYS A 368 -15.66 -15.44 -4.04
CA LYS A 368 -16.13 -16.42 -3.04
C LYS A 368 -15.11 -17.52 -2.75
N SER A 369 -14.22 -17.82 -3.68
CA SER A 369 -13.25 -18.90 -3.56
C SER A 369 -11.95 -18.49 -2.88
N SER A 370 -11.65 -17.19 -2.84
CA SER A 370 -10.44 -16.66 -2.24
C SER A 370 -10.64 -16.26 -0.78
N VAL A 371 -9.72 -16.70 0.08
CA VAL A 371 -9.64 -16.24 1.48
C VAL A 371 -9.14 -14.80 1.52
N TYR A 372 -8.19 -14.44 0.67
CA TYR A 372 -7.61 -13.11 0.63
C TYR A 372 -8.63 -12.05 0.20
N LEU A 373 -9.42 -12.32 -0.85
CA LEU A 373 -10.47 -11.38 -1.29
C LEU A 373 -11.59 -11.22 -0.25
N LYS A 374 -11.89 -12.28 0.53
CA LYS A 374 -12.82 -12.18 1.66
C LYS A 374 -12.27 -11.29 2.77
N ALA A 375 -10.97 -11.41 3.07
CA ALA A 375 -10.30 -10.53 4.04
C ALA A 375 -10.35 -9.07 3.60
N ILE A 376 -10.03 -8.78 2.32
CA ILE A 376 -10.19 -7.45 1.72
C ILE A 376 -11.61 -6.93 1.94
N ARG A 377 -12.65 -7.72 1.60
CA ARG A 377 -14.05 -7.32 1.77
C ARG A 377 -14.37 -6.96 3.22
N GLY A 378 -13.90 -7.76 4.18
CA GLY A 378 -14.06 -7.50 5.61
C GLY A 378 -13.37 -6.21 6.08
N LYS A 379 -12.11 -6.01 5.67
CA LYS A 379 -11.32 -4.82 6.04
C LYS A 379 -11.84 -3.55 5.39
N MET A 380 -12.30 -3.62 4.15
CA MET A 380 -13.02 -2.53 3.49
C MET A 380 -14.26 -2.14 4.30
N GLY A 381 -15.06 -3.11 4.75
CA GLY A 381 -16.21 -2.82 5.57
C GLY A 381 -15.90 -2.20 6.93
N GLU A 382 -14.80 -2.58 7.57
CA GLU A 382 -14.30 -1.89 8.78
C GLU A 382 -13.97 -0.42 8.48
N THR A 383 -13.28 -0.15 7.36
CA THR A 383 -12.91 1.20 6.96
C THR A 383 -14.11 2.11 6.72
N TYR A 384 -15.16 1.62 6.05
CA TYR A 384 -16.37 2.43 5.83
C TYR A 384 -17.12 2.74 7.13
N CYS A 385 -17.16 1.80 8.08
CA CYS A 385 -17.70 2.11 9.40
C CYS A 385 -16.91 3.25 10.07
N LEU A 386 -15.58 3.17 10.04
CA LEU A 386 -14.71 4.17 10.65
C LEU A 386 -14.81 5.54 9.97
N LYS A 387 -14.96 5.58 8.64
CA LYS A 387 -15.20 6.81 7.87
C LYS A 387 -16.46 7.54 8.36
N ASP A 388 -17.48 6.79 8.76
CA ASP A 388 -18.73 7.33 9.30
C ASP A 388 -18.71 7.51 10.83
N GLY A 389 -17.56 7.32 11.49
CA GLY A 389 -17.43 7.40 12.95
C GLY A 389 -18.05 6.22 13.72
N VAL A 390 -18.44 5.15 13.02
CA VAL A 390 -19.08 3.96 13.60
C VAL A 390 -18.03 2.95 14.06
N GLU A 391 -18.18 2.44 15.28
CA GLU A 391 -17.25 1.45 15.83
C GLU A 391 -17.31 0.10 15.07
N PRO A 392 -16.17 -0.47 14.64
CA PRO A 392 -16.15 -1.70 13.83
C PRO A 392 -16.81 -2.94 14.44
N SER A 393 -16.86 -3.00 15.78
CA SER A 393 -17.43 -4.09 16.60
C SER A 393 -18.95 -3.96 16.81
N SER A 394 -19.52 -2.79 16.48
CA SER A 394 -20.92 -2.47 16.77
C SER A 394 -21.91 -3.23 15.88
N LYS A 395 -23.15 -3.39 16.37
CA LYS A 395 -24.27 -3.92 15.57
C LYS A 395 -24.55 -3.04 14.35
N GLU A 396 -24.44 -1.72 14.51
CA GLU A 396 -24.59 -0.76 13.41
C GLU A 396 -23.58 -1.04 12.29
N CYS A 397 -22.29 -1.19 12.62
CA CYS A 397 -21.28 -1.53 11.64
C CYS A 397 -21.54 -2.89 10.97
N THR A 398 -22.03 -3.88 11.72
CA THR A 398 -22.40 -5.19 11.15
C THR A 398 -23.50 -5.06 10.09
N GLN A 399 -24.53 -4.26 10.37
CA GLN A 399 -25.60 -3.98 9.41
C GLN A 399 -25.09 -3.20 8.21
N LYS A 400 -24.26 -2.17 8.42
CA LYS A 400 -23.62 -1.41 7.33
C LYS A 400 -22.78 -2.31 6.43
N LYS A 401 -21.93 -3.18 7.00
CA LYS A 401 -21.12 -4.16 6.27
C LYS A 401 -21.97 -5.08 5.39
N ALA A 402 -23.13 -5.51 5.88
CA ALA A 402 -24.05 -6.35 5.11
C ALA A 402 -24.73 -5.60 3.96
N ALA A 403 -24.95 -4.29 4.11
CA ALA A 403 -25.59 -3.42 3.13
C ALA A 403 -24.61 -2.79 2.12
N MET A 404 -23.30 -3.05 2.22
CA MET A 404 -22.31 -2.41 1.34
C MET A 404 -22.52 -2.76 -0.13
N THR A 405 -22.37 -1.75 -0.97
CA THR A 405 -22.46 -1.89 -2.42
C THR A 405 -21.18 -2.48 -3.01
N ASP A 406 -21.28 -3.06 -4.21
CA ASP A 406 -20.10 -3.47 -4.98
C ASP A 406 -19.18 -2.27 -5.27
N GLN A 407 -19.73 -1.06 -5.37
CA GLN A 407 -18.94 0.16 -5.56
C GLN A 407 -18.05 0.46 -4.35
N GLN A 408 -18.61 0.38 -3.14
CA GLN A 408 -17.90 0.61 -1.89
C GLN A 408 -16.81 -0.45 -1.67
N LEU A 409 -17.17 -1.71 -1.88
CA LEU A 409 -16.27 -2.83 -1.71
C LEU A 409 -15.16 -2.86 -2.76
N GLY A 410 -15.47 -2.40 -3.97
CA GLY A 410 -14.52 -2.12 -5.05
C GLY A 410 -13.70 -0.85 -4.86
N ALA A 411 -13.81 -0.17 -3.70
CA ALA A 411 -13.08 1.06 -3.37
C ALA A 411 -13.30 2.24 -4.34
N ASN A 412 -14.37 2.24 -5.13
CA ASN A 412 -14.62 3.30 -6.12
C ASN A 412 -14.81 4.67 -5.46
N GLU A 413 -15.40 4.73 -4.26
CA GLU A 413 -15.56 5.98 -3.52
C GLU A 413 -14.26 6.48 -2.87
N CYS A 414 -13.24 5.63 -2.79
CA CYS A 414 -11.94 5.94 -2.20
C CYS A 414 -10.89 6.36 -3.22
N VAL A 415 -11.28 6.45 -4.49
CA VAL A 415 -10.43 6.98 -5.55
C VAL A 415 -11.12 8.14 -6.26
N LYS A 416 -10.33 9.06 -6.81
CA LYS A 416 -10.80 10.13 -7.69
C LYS A 416 -9.93 10.20 -8.95
N PRO A 417 -10.46 10.60 -10.11
CA PRO A 417 -9.62 10.93 -11.27
C PRO A 417 -8.55 11.96 -10.89
N LEU A 418 -7.40 11.88 -11.56
CA LEU A 418 -6.30 12.85 -11.42
C LEU A 418 -6.74 14.24 -11.92
#